data_AF-A0A316L438-F1
#
_entry.id   AF-A0A316L438-F1
#
_cell.length_a   1.000
_cell.length_b   1.000
_cell.length_c   1.000
_cell.angle_alpha   90.00
_cell.angle_beta   90.00
_cell.angle_gamma   90.00
#
_symmetry.space_group_name_H-M   'P 1'
#
loop_
_entity.id
_entity.type
_entity.pdbx_description
1 polymer ?
#
loop_
_entity_poly.entity_id
_entity_poly.type
_entity_poly.pdbx_seq_one_letter_code
_entity_poly.pdbx_strand_id
1 'polypeptide(L)' 'MILRQNNIPIKSMQQISLEKTGKPVAQCDKETGEIIKIYPSAKQAGREINGKYTHISEVANGKRKSAYGFSWKFV' A
#
# COMPACT_ATOMS: atom_id res chain seq x y z
N MET A 1 33.48 22.24 19.20
CA MET A 1 32.26 22.75 18.52
C MET A 1 31.43 21.53 18.15
N ILE A 2 30.38 21.20 18.92
CA ILE A 2 29.63 19.95 18.76
C ILE A 2 28.34 20.26 17.98
N LEU A 3 28.25 19.84 16.72
CA LEU A 3 26.99 19.86 15.98
C LEU A 3 26.31 18.49 16.15
N ARG A 4 25.35 18.43 17.07
CA ARG A 4 24.42 17.30 17.23
C ARG A 4 23.56 17.20 15.97
N GLN A 5 23.89 16.26 15.08
CA GLN A 5 23.04 15.92 13.93
C GLN A 5 21.81 15.18 14.45
N ASN A 6 20.69 15.90 14.58
CA ASN A 6 19.39 15.30 14.91
C ASN A 6 18.94 14.41 13.74
N ASN A 7 19.18 13.10 13.84
CA ASN A 7 18.61 12.08 12.97
C ASN A 7 17.17 11.79 13.40
N ILE A 8 16.26 12.73 13.16
CA ILE A 8 14.83 12.46 13.27
C ILE A 8 14.47 11.66 12.02
N PRO A 9 14.11 10.36 12.10
CA PRO A 9 13.61 9.67 10.94
C PRO A 9 12.30 10.37 10.56
N ILE A 10 12.34 11.09 9.44
CA ILE A 10 11.14 11.64 8.81
C ILE A 10 10.32 10.43 8.42
N LYS A 11 9.45 9.95 9.34
CA LYS A 11 8.46 8.95 9.00
C LYS A 11 7.65 9.56 7.88
N SER A 12 7.85 9.00 6.68
CA SER A 12 7.15 9.43 5.48
C SER A 12 5.67 9.55 5.82
N MET A 13 5.02 10.61 5.31
CA MET A 13 3.60 10.90 5.51
C MET A 13 2.69 9.68 5.29
N GLN A 14 3.19 8.69 4.55
CA GLN A 14 2.59 7.38 4.33
C GLN A 14 2.39 6.54 5.61
N GLN A 15 3.29 6.63 6.62
CA GLN A 15 3.18 5.88 7.88
C GLN A 15 2.23 6.51 8.90
N ILE A 16 2.05 7.84 8.88
CA ILE A 16 1.19 8.57 9.83
C ILE A 16 -0.31 8.32 9.52
N SER A 17 -0.62 7.88 8.30
CA SER A 17 -2.00 7.72 7.83
C SER A 17 -2.62 6.33 8.11
N LEU A 18 -1.84 5.36 8.63
CA LEU A 18 -2.37 4.01 8.94
C LEU A 18 -3.41 4.01 10.06
N GLU A 19 -3.26 4.87 11.06
CA GLU A 19 -4.05 4.77 12.30
C GLU A 19 -5.46 5.37 12.23
N LYS A 20 -5.82 6.15 11.19
CA LYS A 20 -7.05 6.96 11.28
C LYS A 20 -8.12 6.81 10.21
N THR A 21 -7.91 6.25 9.00
CA THR A 21 -9.02 6.30 8.00
C THR A 21 -8.98 5.29 6.83
N GLY A 22 -7.91 4.54 6.58
CA GLY A 22 -7.81 3.67 5.40
C GLY A 22 -7.99 2.19 5.71
N LYS A 23 -8.79 1.45 4.93
CA LYS A 23 -8.65 -0.02 4.85
C LYS A 23 -7.30 -0.32 4.18
N PRO A 24 -6.32 -0.88 4.90
CA PRO A 24 -5.03 -1.16 4.30
C PRO A 24 -5.17 -2.27 3.26
N VAL A 25 -4.30 -2.25 2.26
CA VAL A 25 -4.28 -3.24 1.18
C VAL A 25 -2.89 -3.83 1.04
N ALA A 26 -2.82 -5.15 1.00
CA ALA A 26 -1.64 -5.88 0.61
C ALA A 26 -1.65 -6.08 -0.91
N GLN A 27 -0.54 -5.71 -1.54
CA GLN A 27 -0.17 -6.19 -2.86
C GLN A 27 0.47 -7.57 -2.69
N CYS A 28 -0.11 -8.56 -3.34
CA CYS A 28 0.46 -9.89 -3.43
C CYS A 28 0.81 -10.25 -4.86
N ASP A 29 1.81 -11.11 -5.01
CA ASP A 29 2.16 -11.66 -6.30
C ASP A 29 1.02 -12.54 -6.83
N LYS A 30 0.73 -12.46 -8.13
CA LYS A 30 -0.36 -13.24 -8.73
C LYS A 30 0.02 -14.72 -8.94
N GLU A 31 1.32 -15.02 -9.01
CA GLU A 31 1.86 -16.35 -9.33
C GLU A 31 2.22 -17.10 -8.05
N THR A 32 2.92 -16.45 -7.11
CA THR A 32 3.29 -17.07 -5.82
C THR A 32 2.27 -16.83 -4.71
N GLY A 33 1.45 -15.78 -4.83
CA GLY A 33 0.50 -15.39 -3.77
C GLY A 33 1.15 -14.69 -2.58
N GLU A 34 2.46 -14.44 -2.62
CA GLU A 34 3.21 -13.82 -1.53
C GLU A 34 2.92 -12.33 -1.42
N ILE A 35 2.92 -11.80 -0.19
CA ILE A 35 2.73 -10.37 0.05
C ILE A 35 4.03 -9.64 -0.30
N ILE A 36 3.99 -8.87 -1.38
CA ILE A 36 5.12 -8.05 -1.84
C ILE A 36 5.20 -6.79 -0.99
N LYS A 37 4.06 -6.13 -0.78
CA LYS A 37 4.01 -4.83 -0.11
C LYS A 37 2.64 -4.55 0.50
N ILE A 38 2.62 -3.87 1.64
CA ILE A 38 1.38 -3.45 2.29
C ILE A 38 1.29 -1.92 2.23
N TYR A 39 0.15 -1.45 1.77
CA TYR A 39 -0.18 -0.04 1.66
C TYR A 39 -1.24 0.32 2.70
N PRO A 40 -1.18 1.53 3.28
CA PRO A 40 -2.21 2.00 4.21
C PRO A 40 -3.57 2.19 3.54
N SER A 41 -3.64 2.30 2.20
CA SER A 41 -4.89 2.41 1.46
C SER A 41 -4.73 2.01 0.00
N ALA A 42 -5.82 1.54 -0.61
CA ALA A 42 -5.91 1.30 -2.05
C ALA A 42 -5.56 2.55 -2.88
N LYS A 43 -5.82 3.75 -2.35
CA LYS A 43 -5.52 5.02 -3.01
C LYS A 43 -4.02 5.26 -3.13
N GLN A 44 -3.28 4.92 -2.07
CA GLN A 44 -1.83 5.06 -2.06
C GLN A 44 -1.17 3.98 -2.92
N ALA A 45 -1.66 2.74 -2.85
CA ALA A 45 -1.27 1.66 -3.75
C ALA A 45 -1.44 2.08 -5.22
N GLY A 46 -2.63 2.60 -5.57
CA GLY A 46 -2.92 3.10 -6.91
C GLY A 46 -1.99 4.23 -7.35
N ARG A 47 -1.65 5.18 -6.47
CA ARG A 47 -0.68 6.23 -6.80
C ARG A 47 0.71 5.67 -7.11
N GLU A 48 1.18 4.67 -6.34
CA GLU A 48 2.50 4.10 -6.54
C GLU A 48 2.58 3.27 -7.83
N ILE A 49 1.58 2.44 -8.10
CA ILE A 49 1.52 1.60 -9.30
C ILE A 49 0.94 2.32 -10.53
N ASN A 50 0.73 3.64 -10.43
CA ASN A 50 0.04 4.46 -11.44
C ASN A 50 -1.33 3.87 -11.89
N GLY A 51 -2.02 3.22 -10.95
CA GLY A 51 -3.28 2.53 -11.14
C GLY A 51 -4.47 3.23 -10.48
N LYS A 52 -5.67 2.87 -10.94
CA LYS A 52 -6.92 3.26 -10.31
C LYS A 52 -7.15 2.41 -9.06
N TYR A 53 -7.29 3.09 -7.93
CA TYR A 53 -7.61 2.46 -6.64
C TYR A 53 -8.93 1.68 -6.66
N THR A 54 -9.87 2.02 -7.56
CA THR A 54 -11.12 1.30 -7.76
C THR A 54 -10.87 -0.16 -8.15
N HIS A 55 -9.94 -0.40 -9.09
CA HIS A 55 -9.59 -1.75 -9.52
C HIS A 55 -8.93 -2.55 -8.40
N ILE A 56 -8.05 -1.91 -7.62
CA ILE A 56 -7.39 -2.53 -6.45
C ILE A 56 -8.44 -2.95 -5.42
N SER A 57 -9.36 -2.05 -5.07
CA SER A 57 -10.45 -2.36 -4.15
C SER A 57 -11.38 -3.45 -4.70
N GLU A 58 -11.66 -3.48 -6.00
CA GLU A 58 -12.48 -4.53 -6.60
C GLU A 58 -11.80 -5.91 -6.53
N VAL A 59 -10.49 -6.00 -6.77
CA VAL A 59 -9.73 -7.25 -6.59
C VAL A 59 -9.70 -7.67 -5.14
N ALA A 60 -9.43 -6.73 -4.23
CA ALA A 60 -9.40 -7.01 -2.79
C ALA A 60 -10.78 -7.41 -2.22
N ASN A 61 -11.88 -7.02 -2.87
CA ASN A 61 -13.24 -7.49 -2.57
C ASN A 61 -13.60 -8.81 -3.29
N GLY A 62 -12.70 -9.38 -4.10
CA GLY A 62 -12.95 -10.58 -4.88
C GLY A 62 -13.83 -10.39 -6.13
N LYS A 63 -14.12 -9.14 -6.52
CA LYS A 63 -14.85 -8.85 -7.77
C LYS A 63 -14.01 -9.11 -9.03
N ARG A 64 -12.68 -9.07 -8.90
CA ARG A 64 -11.73 -9.37 -9.99
C ARG A 64 -10.63 -10.31 -9.51
N LYS A 65 -10.07 -11.09 -10.43
CA LYS A 65 -9.00 -12.07 -10.14
C LYS A 65 -7.64 -11.41 -9.85
N SER A 66 -7.31 -10.32 -10.53
CA SER A 66 -6.06 -9.56 -10.36
C SER A 66 -6.19 -8.16 -10.96
N ALA A 67 -5.30 -7.24 -10.57
CA ALA A 67 -5.21 -5.89 -11.16
C ALA A 67 -3.75 -5.44 -11.26
N TYR A 68 -3.41 -4.82 -12.40
CA TYR A 68 -2.08 -4.28 -12.66
C TYR A 68 -0.94 -5.30 -12.57
N GLY A 69 -1.23 -6.57 -12.89
CA GLY A 69 -0.25 -7.66 -12.80
C GLY A 69 -0.06 -8.25 -11.40
N PHE A 70 -0.76 -7.71 -10.38
CA PHE A 70 -0.68 -8.17 -9.00
C PHE A 70 -2.05 -8.60 -8.47
N SER A 71 -2.04 -9.43 -7.44
CA SER A 71 -3.21 -9.70 -6.60
C SER A 71 -3.28 -8.68 -5.47
N TRP A 72 -4.49 -8.42 -4.98
CA TRP A 72 -4.73 -7.45 -3.92
C TRP A 72 -5.63 -8.06 -2.86
N LYS A 73 -5.32 -7.82 -1.58
CA LYS A 73 -6.14 -8.25 -0.44
C LYS A 73 -6.23 -7.13 0.60
N PHE A 74 -7.38 -7.00 1.25
CA PHE A 74 -7.48 -6.14 2.43
C PHE A 74 -6.78 -6.81 3.62
N VAL A 75 -6.12 -5.99 4.44
CA VAL A 75 -5.45 -6.40 5.69
C VAL A 75 -6.21 -5.85 6.88
#